data_AF-A0A089LWP0-F1
#
_entry.id   AF-A0A089LWP0-F1
#
_cell.length_a   1.000
_cell.length_b   1.000
_cell.length_c   1.000
_cell.angle_alpha   90.00
_cell.angle_beta   90.00
_cell.angle_gamma   90.00
#
_symmetry.space_group_name_H-M   'P 1'
#
loop_
_entity.id
_entity.type
_entity.pdbx_description
1 polymer ?
#
loop_
_entity_poly.entity_id
_entity_poly.type
_entity_poly.pdbx_seq_one_letter_code
_entity_poly.pdbx_strand_id
1 'polypeptide(L)'
;MDIRVLEGAERAEAAREAGSVMVSRGQLHVLEHLPGYYAADEDGNTVGEVFYHIENRECEVVSLESRRENRGAGTELIGAVVRRARDEGCTRVWLITSNDNTRAIRFYQKRGLDLKAVHRDAITEARKLKPSIPLIGMDGIPIRHELEFELTL
;
A
#
# COMPACT_ATOMS: atom_id res chain seq x y z
N MET A 1 8.26 17.08 -6.49
CA MET A 1 8.05 15.99 -5.50
C MET A 1 9.38 15.30 -5.33
N ASP A 2 9.88 15.23 -4.11
CA ASP A 2 11.12 14.53 -3.79
C ASP A 2 10.80 13.17 -3.17
N ILE A 3 11.43 12.09 -3.64
CA ILE A 3 11.19 10.72 -3.15
C ILE A 3 12.44 10.24 -2.45
N ARG A 4 12.30 9.87 -1.18
CA ARG A 4 13.40 9.47 -0.31
C ARG A 4 13.10 8.15 0.38
N VAL A 5 14.14 7.40 0.70
CA VAL A 5 14.03 6.13 1.44
C VAL A 5 13.59 6.44 2.87
N LEU A 6 12.68 5.64 3.42
CA LEU A 6 12.33 5.68 4.84
C LEU A 6 13.41 4.97 5.65
N GLU A 7 14.10 5.68 6.55
CA GLU A 7 15.15 5.13 7.41
C GLU A 7 14.95 5.49 8.89
N GLY A 8 15.45 4.63 9.78
CA GLY A 8 15.51 4.88 11.22
C GLY A 8 14.20 5.44 11.81
N ALA A 9 14.30 6.63 12.40
CA ALA A 9 13.20 7.29 13.09
C ALA A 9 12.04 7.69 12.16
N GLU A 10 12.33 8.12 10.92
CA GLU A 10 11.30 8.50 9.94
C GLU A 10 10.43 7.29 9.57
N ARG A 11 11.05 6.13 9.41
CA ARG A 11 10.33 4.87 9.15
C ARG A 11 9.40 4.51 10.30
N ALA A 12 9.89 4.59 11.53
CA ALA A 12 9.10 4.29 12.72
C ALA A 12 7.91 5.27 12.88
N GLU A 13 8.09 6.54 12.53
CA GLU A 13 7.03 7.55 12.55
C GLU A 13 5.97 7.29 11.47
N ALA A 14 6.38 7.12 10.22
CA ALA A 14 5.47 6.79 9.12
C ALA A 14 4.70 5.49 9.38
N ALA A 15 5.35 4.48 9.98
CA ALA A 15 4.71 3.23 10.35
C ALA A 15 3.59 3.46 11.37
N ARG A 16 3.81 4.29 12.41
CA ARG A 16 2.79 4.62 13.41
C ARG A 16 1.59 5.34 12.80
N GLU A 17 1.84 6.29 11.89
CA GLU A 17 0.79 7.04 11.21
C GLU A 17 -0.07 6.14 10.31
N ALA A 18 0.55 5.18 9.60
CA ALA A 18 -0.14 4.21 8.76
C ALA A 18 -0.82 3.06 9.54
N GLY A 19 -0.76 3.06 10.87
CA GLY A 19 -1.42 2.07 11.74
C GLY A 19 -0.57 0.85 12.13
N SER A 20 0.76 0.97 12.03
CA SER A 20 1.87 0.07 12.44
C SER A 20 1.89 -1.35 11.88
N VAL A 21 0.72 -1.97 11.69
CA VAL A 21 0.56 -3.34 11.26
C VAL A 21 -0.43 -3.39 10.10
N MET A 22 -0.11 -4.11 9.05
CA MET A 22 -1.03 -4.42 7.95
C MET A 22 -1.28 -5.91 7.87
N VAL A 23 -2.44 -6.28 7.34
CA VAL A 23 -2.76 -7.67 7.02
C VAL A 23 -3.23 -7.72 5.58
N SER A 24 -2.57 -8.55 4.78
CA SER A 24 -2.87 -8.78 3.37
C SER A 24 -2.65 -10.25 3.06
N ARG A 25 -3.57 -10.87 2.31
CA ARG A 25 -3.50 -12.30 1.94
C ARG A 25 -3.30 -13.24 3.14
N GLY A 26 -3.79 -12.85 4.33
CA GLY A 26 -3.67 -13.61 5.57
C GLY A 26 -2.30 -13.52 6.27
N GLN A 27 -1.39 -12.69 5.78
CA GLN A 27 -0.08 -12.43 6.38
C GLN A 27 -0.09 -11.13 7.18
N LEU A 28 0.55 -11.13 8.35
CA LEU A 28 0.73 -9.94 9.18
C LEU A 28 2.06 -9.28 8.86
N HIS A 29 2.02 -7.99 8.55
CA HIS A 29 3.19 -7.16 8.25
C HIS A 29 3.36 -6.10 9.32
N VAL A 30 4.55 -6.03 9.93
CA VAL A 30 4.93 -4.92 10.83
C VAL A 30 5.65 -3.87 10.01
N LEU A 31 5.02 -2.71 9.79
CA LEU A 31 5.48 -1.71 8.83
C LEU A 31 6.86 -1.13 9.16
N GLU A 32 7.19 -1.01 10.45
CA GLU A 32 8.51 -0.52 10.89
C GLU A 32 9.67 -1.40 10.41
N HIS A 33 9.41 -2.69 10.14
CA HIS A 33 10.40 -3.63 9.62
C HIS A 33 10.47 -3.67 8.09
N LEU A 34 9.55 -2.99 7.40
CA LEU A 34 9.51 -3.00 5.94
C LEU A 34 10.31 -1.84 5.35
N PRO A 35 10.96 -2.06 4.20
CA PRO A 35 11.49 -0.95 3.42
C PRO A 35 10.34 -0.08 2.87
N GLY A 36 10.66 1.17 2.55
CA GLY A 36 9.66 2.11 2.08
C GLY A 36 10.25 3.41 1.58
N TYR A 37 9.38 4.27 1.07
CA TYR A 37 9.70 5.62 0.62
C TYR A 37 8.73 6.63 1.20
N TYR A 38 9.17 7.87 1.40
CA TYR A 38 8.27 9.01 1.57
C TYR A 38 8.39 9.98 0.40
N ALA A 39 7.31 10.72 0.20
CA ALA A 39 7.22 11.80 -0.77
C ALA A 39 7.16 13.14 -0.03
N ALA A 40 8.04 14.07 -0.38
CA ALA A 40 8.04 15.43 0.13
C ALA A 40 7.66 16.45 -0.97
N ASP A 41 6.87 17.45 -0.57
CA ASP A 41 6.59 18.61 -1.43
C ASP A 41 7.77 19.58 -1.52
N GLU A 42 7.61 20.66 -2.29
CA GLU A 42 8.68 21.65 -2.53
C GLU A 42 9.12 22.38 -1.25
N ASP A 43 8.24 22.46 -0.26
CA ASP A 43 8.49 23.05 1.05
C ASP A 43 9.13 22.05 2.03
N GLY A 44 9.34 20.80 1.59
CA GLY A 44 9.91 19.72 2.40
C GLY A 44 8.91 19.00 3.30
N ASN A 45 7.60 19.25 3.17
CA ASN A 45 6.59 18.57 3.98
C ASN A 45 6.32 17.17 3.43
N THR A 46 6.22 16.18 4.32
CA THR A 46 5.78 14.83 3.95
C THR A 46 4.33 14.84 3.48
N VAL A 47 4.10 14.39 2.25
CA VAL A 47 2.78 14.35 1.59
C VAL A 47 2.31 12.94 1.24
N GLY A 48 3.14 11.94 1.52
CA GLY A 48 2.75 10.53 1.45
C GLY A 48 3.91 9.59 1.74
N GLU A 49 3.57 8.32 1.93
CA GLU A 49 4.50 7.27 2.29
C GLU A 49 4.05 5.94 1.69
N VAL A 50 5.01 5.05 1.44
CA VAL A 50 4.76 3.71 0.93
C VAL A 50 5.68 2.72 1.62
N PHE A 51 5.13 1.57 2.01
CA PHE A 51 5.88 0.41 2.51
C PHE A 51 5.68 -0.74 1.54
N TYR A 52 6.75 -1.50 1.31
CA TYR A 52 6.70 -2.64 0.40
C TYR A 52 7.42 -3.85 0.98
N HIS A 53 7.08 -5.03 0.47
CA HIS A 53 7.71 -6.29 0.81
C HIS A 53 8.09 -7.01 -0.49
N ILE A 54 9.29 -7.59 -0.55
CA ILE A 54 9.74 -8.37 -1.71
C ILE A 54 10.00 -9.79 -1.26
N GLU A 55 9.31 -10.72 -1.91
CA GLU A 55 9.49 -12.15 -1.68
C GLU A 55 9.20 -12.91 -2.97
N ASN A 56 9.94 -14.00 -3.24
CA ASN A 56 9.70 -14.87 -4.40
C ASN A 56 9.64 -14.14 -5.75
N ARG A 57 10.43 -13.06 -5.91
CA ARG A 57 10.43 -12.19 -7.11
C ARG A 57 9.09 -11.49 -7.36
N GLU A 58 8.32 -11.23 -6.31
CA GLU A 58 7.15 -10.37 -6.34
C GLU A 58 7.31 -9.25 -5.33
N CYS A 59 6.88 -8.05 -5.71
CA CYS A 59 6.90 -6.89 -4.83
C CYS A 59 5.49 -6.50 -4.45
N GLU A 60 5.16 -6.63 -3.17
CA GLU A 60 3.89 -6.17 -2.61
C GLU A 60 4.03 -4.72 -2.13
N VAL A 61 3.13 -3.83 -2.57
CA VAL A 61 2.88 -2.55 -1.89
C VAL A 61 1.96 -2.83 -0.71
N VAL A 62 2.54 -2.91 0.49
CA VAL A 62 1.86 -3.31 1.72
C VAL A 62 1.02 -2.17 2.31
N SER A 63 1.51 -0.95 2.20
CA SER A 63 0.79 0.25 2.60
C SER A 63 1.15 1.40 1.68
N LEU A 64 0.16 2.20 1.31
CA LEU A 64 0.34 3.45 0.57
C LEU A 64 -0.60 4.48 1.17
N GLU A 65 -0.04 5.53 1.73
CA GLU A 65 -0.78 6.67 2.26
C GLU A 65 -0.42 7.94 1.50
N SER A 66 -1.43 8.76 1.20
CA SER A 66 -1.24 10.05 0.57
C SER A 66 -2.12 11.10 1.23
N ARG A 67 -1.49 12.06 1.90
CA ARG A 67 -2.15 13.07 2.73
C ARG A 67 -2.82 14.18 1.92
N ARG A 68 -2.40 14.35 0.66
CA ARG A 68 -2.94 15.35 -0.27
C ARG A 68 -3.27 14.71 -1.61
N GLU A 69 -4.56 14.46 -1.81
CA GLU A 69 -5.04 13.93 -3.07
C GLU A 69 -4.75 14.86 -4.25
N ASN A 70 -4.64 14.27 -5.44
CA ASN A 70 -4.47 14.97 -6.71
C ASN A 70 -3.20 15.84 -6.81
N ARG A 71 -2.18 15.57 -5.98
CA ARG A 71 -0.86 16.21 -6.03
C ARG A 71 0.26 15.29 -6.56
N GLY A 72 -0.09 14.09 -7.03
CA GLY A 72 0.84 13.15 -7.68
C GLY A 72 1.68 12.28 -6.74
N ALA A 73 1.68 12.52 -5.43
CA ALA A 73 2.51 11.77 -4.47
C ALA A 73 2.36 10.24 -4.59
N GLY A 74 1.12 9.73 -4.58
CA GLY A 74 0.89 8.29 -4.76
C GLY A 74 1.40 7.74 -6.10
N THR A 75 1.38 8.51 -7.18
CA THR A 75 1.95 8.07 -8.47
C THR A 75 3.46 7.91 -8.37
N GLU A 76 4.13 8.90 -7.80
CA GLU A 76 5.59 8.90 -7.65
C GLU A 76 6.06 7.79 -6.71
N LEU A 77 5.33 7.55 -5.62
CA LEU A 77 5.59 6.47 -4.67
C LEU A 77 5.45 5.08 -5.34
N ILE A 78 4.36 4.83 -6.06
CA ILE A 78 4.21 3.59 -6.85
C ILE A 78 5.34 3.47 -7.88
N GLY A 79 5.68 4.56 -8.57
CA GLY A 79 6.79 4.58 -9.53
C GLY A 79 8.14 4.23 -8.90
N ALA A 80 8.39 4.67 -7.67
CA ALA A 80 9.60 4.33 -6.91
C ALA A 80 9.65 2.84 -6.55
N VAL A 81 8.53 2.28 -6.08
CA VAL A 81 8.44 0.84 -5.79
C VAL A 81 8.63 0.01 -7.07
N VAL A 82 8.02 0.41 -8.19
CA VAL A 82 8.20 -0.27 -9.49
C VAL A 82 9.65 -0.28 -9.96
N ARG A 83 10.37 0.85 -9.84
CA ARG A 83 11.81 0.90 -10.16
C ARG A 83 12.59 -0.07 -9.27
N ARG A 84 12.35 -0.02 -7.96
CA ARG A 84 13.01 -0.94 -7.02
C ARG A 84 12.72 -2.41 -7.33
N ALA A 85 11.47 -2.74 -7.63
CA ALA A 85 11.07 -4.11 -7.95
C ALA A 85 11.78 -4.62 -9.22
N ARG A 86 11.95 -3.77 -10.24
CA ARG A 86 12.73 -4.10 -11.44
C ARG A 86 14.20 -4.33 -11.14
N ASP A 87 14.80 -3.46 -10.33
CA ASP A 87 16.21 -3.60 -9.93
C ASP A 87 16.47 -4.91 -9.16
N GLU A 88 15.49 -5.37 -8.39
CA GLU A 88 15.50 -6.65 -7.66
C GLU A 88 15.06 -7.86 -8.52
N GLY A 89 14.81 -7.67 -9.82
CA GLY A 89 14.41 -8.73 -10.73
C GLY A 89 13.01 -9.31 -10.46
N CYS A 90 12.12 -8.55 -9.83
CA CYS A 90 10.74 -8.94 -9.63
C CYS A 90 10.00 -9.07 -10.97
N THR A 91 8.97 -9.92 -10.98
CA THR A 91 8.13 -10.20 -12.14
C THR A 91 6.82 -9.41 -12.11
N ARG A 92 6.41 -8.94 -10.92
CA ARG A 92 5.24 -8.07 -10.72
C ARG A 92 5.40 -7.16 -9.51
N VAL A 93 4.70 -6.02 -9.55
CA VAL A 93 4.29 -5.27 -8.37
C VAL A 93 2.80 -5.52 -8.13
N TRP A 94 2.39 -5.81 -6.91
CA TRP A 94 0.99 -6.08 -6.58
C TRP A 94 0.60 -5.45 -5.25
N LEU A 95 -0.70 -5.40 -4.96
CA LEU A 95 -1.23 -4.88 -3.70
C LEU A 95 -2.62 -5.41 -3.40
N ILE A 96 -3.04 -5.25 -2.16
CA ILE A 96 -4.42 -5.42 -1.72
C ILE A 96 -5.06 -4.07 -1.42
N THR A 97 -6.32 -3.91 -1.83
CA THR A 97 -7.20 -2.89 -1.27
C THR A 97 -8.53 -3.50 -0.85
N SER A 98 -9.20 -2.90 0.11
CA SER A 98 -10.51 -3.38 0.55
C SER A 98 -11.61 -3.02 -0.43
N ASN A 99 -12.67 -3.83 -0.47
CA ASN A 99 -13.78 -3.68 -1.40
C ASN A 99 -14.55 -2.34 -1.29
N ASP A 100 -14.49 -1.66 -0.15
CA ASP A 100 -15.11 -0.36 0.07
C ASP A 100 -14.30 0.80 -0.52
N ASN A 101 -13.00 0.63 -0.74
CA ASN A 101 -12.09 1.70 -1.13
C ASN A 101 -12.14 1.99 -2.64
N THR A 102 -13.30 2.46 -3.11
CA THR A 102 -13.56 2.78 -4.51
C THR A 102 -12.58 3.83 -5.07
N ARG A 103 -12.08 4.73 -4.22
CA ARG A 103 -11.07 5.75 -4.57
C ARG A 103 -9.74 5.11 -4.92
N ALA A 104 -9.24 4.17 -4.09
CA ALA A 104 -8.01 3.43 -4.35
C ALA A 104 -8.16 2.53 -5.57
N ILE A 105 -9.28 1.81 -5.71
CA ILE A 105 -9.59 0.99 -6.88
C ILE A 105 -9.49 1.82 -8.18
N ARG A 106 -10.09 3.01 -8.21
CA ARG A 106 -9.97 3.93 -9.36
C ARG A 106 -8.54 4.40 -9.55
N PHE A 107 -7.84 4.73 -8.47
CA PHE A 107 -6.47 5.23 -8.49
C PHE A 107 -5.49 4.22 -9.10
N TYR A 108 -5.59 2.93 -8.73
CA TYR A 108 -4.71 1.86 -9.20
C TYR A 108 -4.96 1.51 -10.67
N GLN A 109 -6.23 1.35 -11.07
CA GLN A 109 -6.59 1.09 -12.47
C GLN A 109 -6.09 2.19 -13.42
N LYS A 110 -6.21 3.47 -13.01
CA LYS A 110 -5.68 4.61 -13.79
C LYS A 110 -4.15 4.60 -13.96
N ARG A 111 -3.43 3.80 -13.18
CA ARG A 111 -1.96 3.66 -13.22
C ARG A 111 -1.50 2.34 -13.83
N GLY A 112 -2.42 1.61 -14.48
CA GLY A 112 -2.10 0.40 -15.21
C GLY A 112 -2.00 -0.85 -14.33
N LEU A 113 -2.36 -0.78 -13.05
CA LEU A 113 -2.53 -1.98 -12.25
C LEU A 113 -3.89 -2.61 -12.62
N ASP A 114 -3.87 -3.86 -13.05
CA ASP A 114 -5.06 -4.62 -13.42
C ASP A 114 -5.62 -5.41 -12.23
N LEU A 115 -6.93 -5.63 -12.20
CA LEU A 115 -7.56 -6.44 -11.16
C LEU A 115 -7.22 -7.91 -11.39
N LYS A 116 -6.44 -8.49 -10.49
CA LYS A 116 -5.98 -9.88 -10.57
C LYS A 116 -6.94 -10.86 -9.94
N ALA A 117 -7.40 -10.57 -8.72
CA ALA A 117 -8.19 -11.51 -7.94
C ALA A 117 -9.10 -10.81 -6.92
N VAL A 118 -10.17 -11.52 -6.55
CA VAL A 118 -11.05 -11.14 -5.44
C VAL A 118 -10.95 -12.23 -4.38
N HIS A 119 -10.48 -11.88 -3.19
CA HIS A 119 -10.40 -12.79 -2.06
C HIS A 119 -11.61 -12.54 -1.16
N ARG A 120 -12.66 -13.31 -1.45
CA ARG A 120 -13.94 -13.18 -0.75
C ARG A 120 -13.77 -13.52 0.73
N ASP A 121 -14.37 -12.67 1.55
CA ASP A 121 -14.33 -12.70 3.03
C ASP A 121 -12.92 -12.68 3.67
N ALA A 122 -11.87 -12.40 2.89
CA ALA A 122 -10.49 -12.36 3.41
C ALA A 122 -10.29 -11.31 4.51
N ILE A 123 -10.98 -10.16 4.46
CA ILE A 123 -10.88 -9.15 5.53
C ILE A 123 -11.62 -9.62 6.80
N THR A 124 -12.66 -10.44 6.66
CA THR A 124 -13.32 -11.08 7.82
C THR A 124 -12.33 -11.97 8.55
N GLU A 125 -11.49 -12.71 7.83
CA GLU A 125 -10.42 -13.52 8.41
C GLU A 125 -9.27 -12.65 8.94
N ALA A 126 -8.88 -11.60 8.22
CA ALA A 126 -7.85 -10.66 8.64
C ALA A 126 -8.17 -10.00 9.99
N ARG A 127 -9.45 -9.77 10.32
CA ARG A 127 -9.87 -9.28 11.65
C ARG A 127 -9.46 -10.19 12.81
N LYS A 128 -9.27 -11.48 12.58
CA LYS A 128 -8.75 -12.39 13.63
C LYS A 128 -7.31 -12.05 14.00
N LEU A 129 -6.53 -11.55 13.05
CA LEU A 129 -5.15 -11.11 13.23
C LEU A 129 -5.06 -9.63 13.63
N LYS A 130 -5.92 -8.78 13.07
CA LYS A 130 -6.01 -7.33 13.35
C LYS A 130 -7.46 -6.97 13.71
N PRO A 131 -7.91 -7.19 14.97
CA PRO A 131 -9.29 -6.91 15.38
C PRO A 131 -9.72 -5.45 15.26
N SER A 132 -8.77 -4.53 15.12
CA SER A 132 -9.02 -3.10 14.92
C SER A 132 -9.54 -2.74 13.53
N ILE A 133 -9.59 -3.67 12.56
CA ILE A 133 -10.18 -3.41 11.24
C ILE A 133 -11.70 -3.17 11.39
N PRO A 134 -12.23 -2.00 11.02
CA PRO A 134 -13.64 -1.66 11.23
C PRO A 134 -14.57 -2.53 10.37
N LEU A 135 -15.80 -2.74 10.82
CA LEU A 135 -16.82 -3.52 10.08
C LEU A 135 -17.35 -2.78 8.84
N ILE A 136 -17.49 -1.45 8.96
CA ILE A 136 -17.99 -0.56 7.93
C ILE A 136 -16.86 0.41 7.57
N GLY A 137 -16.63 0.59 6.27
CA GLY A 137 -15.58 1.43 5.72
C GLY A 137 -16.12 2.68 5.05
N MET A 138 -15.48 3.07 3.97
CA MET A 138 -15.83 4.24 3.18
C MET A 138 -17.26 4.11 2.64
N ASP A 139 -17.95 5.25 2.56
CA ASP A 139 -19.30 5.36 1.98
C ASP A 139 -20.35 4.41 2.61
N GLY A 140 -20.13 3.98 3.86
CA GLY A 140 -21.03 3.06 4.57
C GLY A 140 -20.97 1.62 4.07
N ILE A 141 -19.96 1.25 3.28
CA ILE A 141 -19.83 -0.08 2.67
C ILE A 141 -19.21 -1.05 3.68
N PRO A 142 -19.77 -2.26 3.87
CA PRO A 142 -19.13 -3.29 4.70
C PRO A 142 -17.77 -3.72 4.15
N ILE A 143 -16.76 -3.76 5.01
CA ILE A 143 -15.42 -4.18 4.65
C ILE A 143 -15.32 -5.70 4.82
N ARG A 144 -15.23 -6.44 3.72
CA ARG A 144 -15.26 -7.92 3.77
C ARG A 144 -14.22 -8.57 2.88
N HIS A 145 -13.87 -7.97 1.76
CA HIS A 145 -13.12 -8.64 0.70
C HIS A 145 -11.84 -7.87 0.41
N GLU A 146 -10.79 -8.62 0.10
CA GLU A 146 -9.58 -8.06 -0.49
C GLU A 146 -9.72 -8.10 -2.01
N LEU A 147 -9.34 -7.00 -2.65
CA LEU A 147 -9.18 -6.89 -4.10
C LEU A 147 -7.69 -6.79 -4.38
N GLU A 148 -7.18 -7.76 -5.14
CA GLU A 148 -5.78 -7.81 -5.53
C GLU A 148 -5.60 -7.14 -6.89
N PHE A 149 -4.69 -6.17 -6.94
CA PHE A 149 -4.27 -5.50 -8.16
C PHE A 149 -2.80 -5.83 -8.46
N GLU A 150 -2.46 -5.96 -9.74
CA GLU A 150 -1.07 -6.23 -10.16
C GLU A 150 -0.64 -5.40 -11.37
N LEU A 151 0.67 -5.14 -11.44
CA LEU A 151 1.39 -4.65 -12.60
C LEU A 151 2.50 -5.64 -12.92
N THR A 152 2.44 -6.29 -14.07
CA THR A 152 3.54 -7.10 -14.60
C THR A 152 4.70 -6.19 -15.02
N LEU A 153 5.95 -6.56 -14.68
CA LEU A 153 7.13 -5.69 -14.79
C LEU A 153 7.96 -5.86 -16.06
#